data_AF-A0A9X1HXP7-F1
#
_entry.id   AF-A0A9X1HXP7-F1
#
_cell.length_a   1.000
_cell.length_b   1.000
_cell.length_c   1.000
_cell.angle_alpha   90.00
_cell.angle_beta   90.00
_cell.angle_gamma   90.00
#
_symmetry.space_group_name_H-M   'P 1'
#
loop_
_entity.id
_entity.type
_entity.pdbx_description
1 polymer ?
#
loop_
_entity_poly.entity_id
_entity_poly.type
_entity_poly.pdbx_seq_one_letter_code
_entity_poly.pdbx_strand_id
1 'polypeptide(L)'
;MQPITTSKERIYGLDLVRAIAILLILSSHSTILIFQDSELKSIKFNQFFGTVGVNVFFVLSGFNKFLILLSYWVLSFMLAYLMFNYLEKTILKFRDRNINA
;
A
#
# COMPACT_ATOMS: atom_id res chain seq x y z
N MET A 1 27.29 23.98 3.71
CA MET A 1 26.39 22.92 3.22
C MET A 1 25.12 22.96 4.06
N GLN A 2 23.95 23.21 3.48
CA GLN A 2 22.68 23.12 4.22
C GLN A 2 22.13 21.69 4.16
N PRO A 3 21.57 21.15 5.26
CA PRO A 3 21.02 19.82 5.29
C PRO A 3 19.72 19.77 4.47
N ILE A 4 19.69 18.88 3.49
CA ILE A 4 18.48 18.55 2.71
C ILE A 4 17.56 17.77 3.65
N THR A 5 16.68 18.47 4.37
CA THR A 5 15.66 17.84 5.22
C THR A 5 14.49 17.41 4.33
N THR A 6 14.63 16.27 3.65
CA THR A 6 13.47 15.58 3.07
C THR A 6 12.60 15.08 4.20
N SER A 7 11.74 15.96 4.72
CA SER A 7 10.73 15.62 5.71
C SER A 7 9.74 14.66 5.05
N LYS A 8 9.90 13.37 5.34
CA LYS A 8 8.99 12.33 4.88
C LYS A 8 7.65 12.58 5.57
N GLU A 9 6.70 13.18 4.86
CA GLU A 9 5.36 13.42 5.36
C GLU A 9 4.72 12.07 5.72
N ARG A 10 4.77 11.71 7.00
CA ARG A 10 4.13 10.51 7.51
C ARG A 10 2.63 10.73 7.46
N ILE A 11 1.92 9.80 6.83
CA ILE A 11 0.46 9.83 6.79
C ILE A 11 -0.05 9.37 8.17
N TYR A 12 -0.11 10.31 9.12
CA TYR A 12 -0.44 10.03 10.52
C TYR A 12 -1.80 9.33 10.68
N GLY A 13 -2.78 9.66 9.83
CA GLY A 13 -4.11 9.03 9.87
C GLY A 13 -4.09 7.53 9.57
N LEU A 14 -3.22 7.09 8.66
CA LEU A 14 -3.07 5.67 8.35
C LEU A 14 -2.45 4.89 9.52
N ASP A 15 -1.47 5.50 10.20
CA ASP A 15 -0.82 4.90 11.37
C ASP A 15 -1.80 4.76 12.53
N LEU A 16 -2.67 5.76 12.73
CA LEU A 16 -3.72 5.75 13.75
C LEU A 16 -4.75 4.63 13.53
N VAL A 17 -5.30 4.50 12.32
CA VAL A 17 -6.30 3.45 12.02
C VAL A 17 -5.68 2.06 12.17
N ARG A 18 -4.40 1.91 11.81
CA ARG A 18 -3.68 0.65 11.98
C ARG A 18 -3.44 0.29 13.44
N ALA A 19 -3.10 1.29 14.28
CA ALA A 19 -2.94 1.11 15.72
C ALA A 19 -4.28 0.74 16.39
N ILE A 20 -5.37 1.40 16.01
CA ILE A 20 -6.72 1.09 16.51
C ILE A 20 -7.14 -0.34 16.11
N ALA A 21 -6.87 -0.75 14.87
CA ALA A 21 -7.17 -2.10 14.41
C ALA A 21 -6.40 -3.17 15.20
N ILE A 22 -5.10 -2.96 15.45
CA ILE A 22 -4.27 -3.87 16.26
C ILE A 22 -4.77 -3.94 17.71
N LEU A 23 -5.17 -2.80 18.30
CA LEU A 23 -5.72 -2.75 19.66
C LEU A 23 -7.00 -3.58 19.78
N LEU A 24 -7.91 -3.46 18.80
CA LEU A 24 -9.14 -4.24 18.73
C LEU A 24 -8.87 -5.74 18.58
N ILE A 25 -7.92 -6.12 17.71
CA ILE A 25 -7.51 -7.52 17.50
C ILE A 25 -6.95 -8.12 18.78
N LEU A 26 -6.04 -7.40 19.45
CA LEU A 26 -5.39 -7.84 20.68
C LEU A 26 -6.39 -8.02 21.82
N SER A 27 -7.31 -7.06 21.97
CA SER A 27 -8.40 -7.14 22.95
C SER A 27 -9.29 -8.37 22.72
N SER A 28 -9.57 -8.71 21.46
CA SER A 28 -10.39 -9.88 21.12
C SER A 28 -9.68 -11.21 21.39
N HIS A 29 -8.41 -11.34 20.99
CA HIS A 29 -7.61 -12.55 21.25
C HIS A 29 -7.33 -12.78 22.73
N SER A 30 -7.15 -11.72 23.52
CA SER A 30 -6.92 -11.84 24.96
C SER A 30 -8.11 -12.49 25.68
N THR A 31 -9.35 -12.17 25.26
CA THR A 31 -10.55 -12.75 25.89
C THR A 31 -10.75 -14.23 25.54
N ILE A 32 -10.36 -14.65 24.33
CA ILE A 32 -10.35 -16.07 23.93
C ILE A 32 -9.37 -16.88 24.80
N LEU A 33 -8.18 -16.32 25.10
CA LEU A 33 -7.16 -16.98 25.91
C LEU A 33 -7.51 -17.07 27.39
N ILE A 34 -8.34 -16.16 27.92
CA ILE A 34 -8.66 -16.08 29.36
C ILE A 34 -10.00 -16.76 29.69
N PHE A 35 -10.96 -16.80 28.77
CA PHE A 35 -12.28 -17.43 28.96
C PHE A 35 -12.61 -18.36 27.79
N GLN A 36 -12.27 -19.63 27.95
CA GLN A 36 -12.42 -20.65 26.91
C GLN A 36 -13.83 -21.30 26.89
N ASP A 37 -14.57 -21.23 28.01
CA ASP A 37 -15.78 -22.05 28.24
C ASP A 37 -16.95 -21.26 28.88
N SER A 38 -17.54 -20.29 28.19
CA SER A 38 -18.89 -19.87 28.57
C SER A 38 -19.74 -19.41 27.38
N GLU A 39 -20.96 -19.96 27.33
CA GLU A 39 -22.08 -19.68 26.40
C GLU A 39 -22.65 -18.24 26.56
N LEU A 40 -21.85 -17.30 27.06
CA LEU A 40 -22.31 -15.94 27.31
C LEU A 40 -22.29 -15.13 26.02
N LYS A 41 -23.45 -14.54 25.69
CA LYS A 41 -23.67 -13.64 24.53
C LYS A 41 -22.61 -12.52 24.43
N SER A 42 -22.04 -12.08 25.56
CA SER A 42 -20.97 -11.07 25.61
C SER A 42 -19.64 -11.53 25.01
N ILE A 43 -19.30 -12.83 25.03
CA ILE A 43 -18.02 -13.32 24.46
C ILE A 43 -18.10 -13.34 22.94
N LYS A 44 -19.24 -13.71 22.37
CA LYS A 44 -19.49 -13.63 20.91
C LYS A 44 -19.42 -12.19 20.39
N PHE A 45 -19.86 -11.21 21.17
CA PHE A 45 -19.74 -9.80 20.83
C PHE A 45 -18.27 -9.35 20.76
N ASN A 46 -17.44 -9.77 21.71
CA ASN A 46 -16.01 -9.44 21.69
C ASN A 46 -15.22 -10.15 20.57
N GLN A 47 -15.64 -11.35 20.16
CA GLN A 47 -15.09 -12.02 18.98
C GLN A 47 -15.40 -11.27 17.68
N PHE A 48 -16.62 -10.73 17.55
CA PHE A 48 -17.02 -9.93 16.38
C PHE A 48 -16.10 -8.73 16.16
N PHE A 49 -15.77 -8.00 17.24
CA PHE A 49 -14.82 -6.88 17.19
C PHE A 49 -13.43 -7.29 16.73
N GLY A 50 -12.96 -8.49 17.10
CA GLY A 50 -11.70 -9.04 16.60
C GLY A 50 -11.73 -9.35 15.11
N THR A 51 -12.80 -9.97 14.62
CA THR A 51 -12.94 -10.30 13.19
C THR A 51 -12.99 -9.03 12.33
N VAL A 52 -13.69 -8.00 12.80
CA VAL A 52 -13.72 -6.67 12.16
C VAL A 52 -12.34 -6.02 12.17
N GLY A 53 -11.62 -6.06 13.30
CA GLY A 53 -10.27 -5.50 13.42
C GLY A 53 -9.28 -6.12 12.43
N VAL A 54 -9.29 -7.45 12.28
CA VAL A 54 -8.45 -8.16 11.29
C VAL A 54 -8.76 -7.70 9.86
N ASN A 55 -10.04 -7.56 9.53
CA ASN A 55 -10.45 -7.14 8.20
C ASN A 55 -9.97 -5.71 7.87
N VAL A 56 -10.10 -4.77 8.80
CA VAL A 56 -9.62 -3.39 8.64
C VAL A 56 -8.10 -3.33 8.51
N PHE A 57 -7.37 -4.06 9.37
CA PHE A 57 -5.89 -4.10 9.33
C PHE A 57 -5.37 -4.67 8.01
N PHE A 58 -5.99 -5.75 7.52
CA PHE A 58 -5.58 -6.41 6.28
C PHE A 58 -5.81 -5.52 5.06
N VAL A 59 -6.98 -4.88 4.96
CA VAL A 59 -7.32 -3.96 3.87
C VAL A 59 -6.34 -2.77 3.82
N LEU A 60 -6.12 -2.08 4.95
CA LEU A 60 -5.20 -0.94 4.98
C LEU A 60 -3.76 -1.35 4.62
N SER A 61 -3.31 -2.49 5.14
CA SER A 61 -1.96 -3.00 4.87
C SER A 61 -1.74 -3.35 3.40
N GLY A 62 -2.74 -3.99 2.78
CA GLY A 62 -2.70 -4.36 1.38
C GLY A 62 -2.83 -3.16 0.44
N PHE A 63 -3.76 -2.25 0.73
CA PHE A 63 -4.07 -1.10 -0.12
C PHE A 63 -2.85 -0.18 -0.31
N ASN A 64 -2.11 0.12 0.75
CA ASN A 64 -0.90 0.94 0.66
C ASN A 64 0.17 0.33 -0.23
N LYS A 65 0.41 -0.98 -0.10
CA LYS A 65 1.40 -1.69 -0.92
C LYS A 65 0.95 -1.79 -2.37
N PHE A 66 -0.35 -2.01 -2.58
CA PHE A 66 -0.96 -2.09 -3.90
C PHE A 66 -0.85 -0.76 -4.66
N LEU A 67 -1.13 0.39 -4.02
CA LEU A 67 -0.97 1.70 -4.64
C LEU A 67 0.48 1.99 -5.08
N ILE A 68 1.45 1.63 -4.24
CA ILE A 68 2.87 1.79 -4.57
C ILE A 68 3.22 0.92 -5.78
N LEU A 69 2.83 -0.35 -5.76
CA LEU A 69 3.06 -1.27 -6.88
C LEU A 69 2.44 -0.75 -8.18
N LEU A 70 1.19 -0.30 -8.14
CA LEU A 70 0.49 0.27 -9.29
C LEU A 70 1.21 1.52 -9.83
N SER A 71 1.70 2.38 -8.94
CA SER A 71 2.45 3.58 -9.31
C SER A 71 3.75 3.23 -10.05
N TYR A 72 4.52 2.25 -9.54
CA TYR A 72 5.74 1.78 -10.21
C TYR A 72 5.44 1.16 -11.57
N TRP A 73 4.36 0.39 -11.68
CA TRP A 73 3.94 -0.24 -12.92
C TRP A 73 3.63 0.81 -13.99
N VAL A 74 2.79 1.80 -13.66
CA VAL A 74 2.45 2.91 -14.56
C VAL A 74 3.69 3.72 -14.94
N LEU A 75 4.56 4.03 -13.98
CA LEU A 75 5.80 4.77 -14.25
C LEU A 75 6.70 4.02 -15.24
N SER A 76 6.81 2.70 -15.09
CA SER A 76 7.61 1.85 -15.98
C SER A 76 7.08 1.89 -17.41
N PHE A 77 5.76 1.80 -17.60
CA PHE A 77 5.13 1.92 -18.91
C PHE A 77 5.28 3.33 -19.52
N MET A 78 5.11 4.38 -18.71
CA MET A 78 5.32 5.77 -19.16
C MET A 78 6.76 6.01 -19.63
N LEU A 79 7.75 5.49 -18.89
CA LEU A 79 9.15 5.61 -19.25
C LEU A 79 9.48 4.87 -20.55
N ALA A 80 8.90 3.68 -20.75
CA ALA A 80 9.01 2.95 -22.02
C ALA A 80 8.41 3.73 -23.20
N TYR A 81 7.24 4.35 -23.01
CA TYR A 81 6.62 5.20 -24.03
C TYR A 81 7.48 6.43 -24.38
N LEU A 82 8.07 7.07 -23.36
CA LEU A 82 8.97 8.21 -23.56
C LEU A 82 10.22 7.81 -24.36
N MET A 83 10.85 6.69 -23.99
CA MET A 83 11.99 6.11 -24.71
C MET A 83 11.69 5.85 -26.19
N PHE A 84 10.54 5.22 -26.46
CA PHE A 84 10.08 4.96 -27.82
C PHE A 84 9.94 6.25 -28.64
N ASN A 85 9.34 7.29 -28.07
CA ASN A 85 9.12 8.54 -28.80
C ASN A 85 10.39 9.40 -28.92
N TYR A 86 11.23 9.44 -27.89
CA TYR A 86 12.39 10.35 -27.85
C TYR A 86 13.64 9.77 -28.49
N LEU A 87 13.94 8.49 -28.28
CA LEU A 87 15.14 7.83 -28.81
C LEU A 87 14.84 7.10 -30.10
N GLU A 88 13.86 6.18 -30.10
CA GLU A 88 13.64 5.30 -31.26
C GLU A 88 13.19 6.09 -32.50
N LYS A 89 12.13 6.91 -32.39
CA LYS A 89 11.69 7.75 -33.52
C LYS A 89 12.75 8.74 -34.01
N THR A 90 13.53 9.33 -33.10
CA THR A 90 14.59 10.27 -33.48
C THR A 90 15.69 9.56 -34.28
N ILE A 91 16.15 8.40 -33.80
CA ILE A 91 17.19 7.60 -34.49
C ILE A 91 16.68 7.10 -35.85
N LEU A 92 15.44 6.61 -35.93
CA LEU A 92 14.82 6.18 -37.19
C LEU A 92 14.80 7.32 -38.22
N LYS A 93 14.41 8.53 -37.80
CA LYS A 93 14.37 9.71 -38.68
C LYS A 93 15.76 10.16 -39.15
N PHE A 94 16.81 9.98 -38.35
CA PHE A 94 18.19 10.27 -38.78
C PHE A 94 18.74 9.20 -39.73
N ARG A 95 18.46 7.93 -39.46
CA ARG A 95 18.85 6.82 -40.33
C ARG A 95 18.24 6.91 -41.72
N ASP A 96 16.93 7.10 -41.81
CA ASP A 96 16.20 7.08 -43.09
C ASP A 96 16.52 8.31 -43.97
N ARG A 97 17.01 9.41 -43.38
CA ARG A 97 17.50 10.56 -44.15
C ARG A 97 18.85 10.31 -44.82
N ASN A 98 19.73 9.49 -44.24
CA ASN A 98 21.05 9.19 -44.80
C ASN A 98 21.01 8.18 -45.96
N ILE A 99 19.91 7.42 -46.09
CA ILE A 99 19.73 6.48 -47.20
C ILE A 99 19.17 7.18 -48.46
N ASN A 100 18.51 8.34 -48.28
CA ASN A 100 17.81 9.08 -49.35
C ASN A 100 18.52 10.37 -49.80
N ALA A 101 19.75 10.63 -49.33
CA ALA A 101 20.60 11.76 -49.69
C ALA A 101 21.83 11.26 -50.46
#